data_AF-A0A359FME5-F1
#
_entry.id   AF-A0A359FME5-F1
#
_cell.length_a   1.000
_cell.length_b   1.000
_cell.length_c   1.000
_cell.angle_alpha   90.00
_cell.angle_beta   90.00
_cell.angle_gamma   90.00
#
_symmetry.space_group_name_H-M   'P 1'
#
loop_
_entity.id
_entity.type
_entity.pdbx_description
1 polymer ?
#
loop_
_entity_poly.entity_id
_entity_poly.type
_entity_poly.pdbx_seq_one_letter_code
_entity_poly.pdbx_strand_id
1 'polypeptide(L)'
;MNTKLFFIVSLLVLLLPGHSNIFAQCGLALKDVVLKEIGKATYLKDFRVRLEEGKNNSKPPSEEFTILLNKGTHYRFNIKADSTCEDQVILKLYDFNKFYGSNFDQADGTSYEFFDFFCAKTQVYYLAISFAEARPGCAAAIVSFVENYNAN
;
A
#
# COMPACT_ATOMS: atom_id res chain seq x y z
N MET A 1 9.49 26.04 52.37
CA MET A 1 9.57 25.36 51.07
C MET A 1 9.60 26.44 50.00
N ASN A 2 10.74 26.61 49.31
CA ASN A 2 11.02 27.80 48.51
C ASN A 2 10.11 27.87 47.29
N THR A 3 9.40 28.99 47.11
CA THR A 3 8.48 29.25 46.00
C THR A 3 9.14 29.04 44.63
N LYS A 4 10.45 29.32 44.52
CA LYS A 4 11.28 29.06 43.33
C LYS A 4 11.43 27.57 43.01
N LEU A 5 11.48 26.70 44.01
CA LEU A 5 11.56 25.25 43.83
C LEU A 5 10.24 24.69 43.27
N PHE A 6 9.11 25.26 43.67
CA PHE A 6 7.78 24.87 43.18
C PHE A 6 7.60 25.21 41.69
N PHE A 7 8.10 26.37 41.24
CA PHE A 7 8.08 26.76 39.83
C PHE A 7 8.95 25.86 38.95
N ILE A 8 10.13 25.46 39.43
CA ILE A 8 11.04 24.57 38.69
C ILE A 8 10.44 23.16 38.56
N VAL A 9 9.82 22.65 39.62
CA VAL A 9 9.15 21.34 39.60
C VAL A 9 7.92 21.35 38.68
N SER A 10 7.14 22.45 38.66
CA SER A 10 5.98 22.60 37.77
C SER A 10 6.37 22.65 36.28
N LEU A 11 7.49 23.30 35.94
CA LEU A 11 7.99 23.37 34.57
C LEU A 11 8.53 22.01 34.06
N LEU A 12 9.10 21.19 34.96
CA LEU A 12 9.65 19.88 34.62
C LEU A 12 8.56 18.83 34.34
N VAL A 13 7.38 18.96 34.95
CA VAL A 13 6.24 18.04 34.73
C VAL A 13 5.57 18.26 33.36
N LEU A 14 5.64 19.46 32.80
CA LEU A 14 5.10 19.79 31.47
C LEU A 14 5.97 19.26 30.30
N LEU A 15 7.19 18.81 30.57
CA LEU A 15 8.11 18.24 29.57
C LEU A 15 8.08 16.71 29.51
N LEU A 16 7.18 16.06 30.26
CA LEU A 16 6.97 14.62 30.12
C LEU A 16 6.38 14.34 28.73
N PRO A 17 7.10 13.66 27.82
CA PRO A 17 6.56 13.31 26.52
C PRO A 17 5.39 12.35 26.75
N GLY A 18 4.17 12.83 26.56
CA GLY A 18 3.00 11.98 26.42
C GLY A 18 3.26 11.05 25.25
N HIS A 19 3.42 9.76 25.53
CA HIS A 19 3.60 8.71 24.51
C HIS A 19 2.26 8.54 23.78
N SER A 20 1.96 9.49 22.89
CA SER A 20 0.99 9.28 21.84
C SER A 20 1.67 8.38 20.82
N ASN A 21 1.09 7.22 20.53
CA ASN A 21 1.49 6.39 19.40
C ASN A 21 1.18 7.18 18.14
N ILE A 22 2.11 8.03 17.72
CA ILE A 22 2.01 8.79 16.49
C ILE A 22 2.23 7.78 15.36
N PHE A 23 1.14 7.27 14.77
CA PHE A 23 1.13 6.41 13.58
C PHE A 23 1.56 7.17 12.29
N ALA A 24 2.58 8.02 12.35
CA ALA A 24 3.03 8.84 11.22
C ALA A 24 3.96 8.10 10.25
N GLN A 25 4.40 6.89 10.57
CA GLN A 25 5.38 6.15 9.77
C GLN A 25 4.80 5.35 8.60
N CYS A 26 3.63 5.75 8.10
CA CYS A 26 3.11 5.32 6.80
C CYS A 26 4.05 5.87 5.70
N GLY A 27 5.22 5.24 5.53
CA GLY A 27 6.42 5.94 5.06
C GLY A 27 7.32 5.16 4.09
N LEU A 28 8.42 5.81 3.70
CA LEU A 28 9.45 5.32 2.76
C LEU A 28 9.97 3.91 3.09
N ALA A 29 10.04 3.55 4.37
CA ALA A 29 10.50 2.23 4.79
C ALA A 29 9.68 1.08 4.20
N LEU A 30 8.37 1.26 4.02
CA LEU A 30 7.50 0.23 3.45
C LEU A 30 7.80 0.00 1.96
N LYS A 31 8.12 1.06 1.21
CA LYS A 31 8.59 0.93 -0.18
C LYS A 31 9.86 0.09 -0.25
N ASP A 32 10.82 0.33 0.63
CA ASP A 32 12.10 -0.40 0.59
C ASP A 32 11.95 -1.89 0.89
N VAL A 33 10.93 -2.27 1.68
CA VAL A 33 10.54 -3.67 1.88
C VAL A 33 9.99 -4.26 0.59
N VAL A 34 8.98 -3.62 -0.01
CA VAL A 34 8.36 -4.11 -1.26
C VAL A 34 9.37 -4.16 -2.41
N LEU A 35 10.30 -3.20 -2.46
CA LEU A 35 11.34 -3.13 -3.49
C LEU A 35 12.29 -4.34 -3.43
N LYS A 36 12.51 -4.93 -2.26
CA LYS A 36 13.31 -6.16 -2.14
C LYS A 36 12.55 -7.39 -2.67
N GLU A 37 11.23 -7.35 -2.69
CA GLU A 37 10.35 -8.46 -3.07
C GLU A 37 10.08 -8.51 -4.59
N ILE A 38 10.44 -7.47 -5.35
CA ILE A 38 10.29 -7.49 -6.83
C ILE A 38 11.30 -8.42 -7.51
N GLY A 39 12.33 -8.88 -6.79
CA GLY A 39 13.35 -9.79 -7.29
C GLY A 39 14.20 -9.18 -8.41
N LYS A 40 14.23 -9.85 -9.57
CA LYS A 40 14.98 -9.40 -10.76
C LYS A 40 14.20 -8.42 -11.64
N ALA A 41 12.95 -8.11 -11.30
CA ALA A 41 12.15 -7.16 -12.06
C ALA A 41 12.70 -5.74 -11.91
N THR A 42 12.47 -4.90 -12.92
CA THR A 42 12.91 -3.50 -12.91
C THR A 42 11.79 -2.63 -12.33
N TYR A 43 12.10 -1.91 -11.25
CA TYR A 43 11.17 -0.96 -10.64
C TYR A 43 10.68 0.09 -11.67
N LEU A 44 9.38 0.38 -11.67
CA LEU A 44 8.79 1.44 -12.49
C LEU A 44 8.16 2.56 -11.64
N LYS A 45 7.25 2.19 -10.74
CA LYS A 45 6.46 3.17 -9.98
C LYS A 45 5.96 2.58 -8.66
N ASP A 46 5.97 3.39 -7.60
CA ASP A 46 5.30 3.08 -6.34
C ASP A 46 4.00 3.86 -6.15
N PHE A 47 3.07 3.24 -5.44
CA PHE A 47 1.82 3.82 -4.96
C PHE A 47 1.72 3.58 -3.47
N ARG A 48 1.13 4.51 -2.73
CA ARG A 48 0.98 4.41 -1.28
C ARG A 48 -0.39 4.88 -0.87
N VAL A 49 -0.96 4.19 0.09
CA VAL A 49 -2.26 4.54 0.65
C VAL A 49 -2.19 4.56 2.16
N ARG A 50 -3.00 5.43 2.73
CA ARG A 50 -3.38 5.41 4.13
C ARG A 50 -4.90 5.46 4.16
N LEU A 51 -5.51 4.36 4.55
CA LEU A 51 -6.95 4.25 4.65
C LEU A 51 -7.34 4.29 6.11
N GLU A 52 -8.32 5.13 6.42
CA GLU A 52 -8.96 5.15 7.73
C GLU A 52 -9.99 4.02 7.82
N GLU A 53 -10.45 3.73 9.03
CA GLU A 53 -11.44 2.69 9.27
C GLU A 53 -12.73 2.94 8.48
N GLY A 54 -13.20 1.91 7.79
CA GLY A 54 -14.46 1.94 7.08
C GLY A 54 -15.66 1.83 8.00
N LYS A 55 -16.75 2.53 7.65
CA LYS A 55 -18.01 2.43 8.40
C LYS A 55 -18.75 1.10 8.21
N ASN A 56 -18.38 0.32 7.20
CA ASN A 56 -19.04 -0.93 6.81
C ASN A 56 -18.09 -1.83 6.01
N ASN A 57 -17.88 -3.06 6.48
CA ASN A 57 -17.04 -4.07 5.82
C ASN A 57 -17.55 -4.47 4.43
N SER A 58 -18.85 -4.26 4.14
CA SER A 58 -19.45 -4.56 2.82
C SER A 58 -18.94 -3.64 1.72
N LYS A 59 -18.37 -2.48 2.08
CA LYS A 59 -17.76 -1.55 1.12
C LYS A 59 -16.55 -0.87 1.78
N PRO A 60 -15.41 -1.59 1.86
CA PRO A 60 -14.20 -1.02 2.44
C PRO A 60 -13.79 0.26 1.70
N PRO A 61 -13.22 1.24 2.41
CA PRO A 61 -12.56 2.37 1.78
C PRO A 61 -11.54 1.86 0.76
N SER A 62 -11.47 2.54 -0.38
CA SER A 62 -10.48 2.24 -1.40
C SER A 62 -9.95 3.54 -1.99
N GLU A 63 -8.65 3.55 -2.24
CA GLU A 63 -7.98 4.62 -2.98
C GLU A 63 -7.59 4.09 -4.36
N GLU A 64 -7.88 4.89 -5.39
CA GLU A 64 -7.71 4.51 -6.79
C GLU A 64 -6.61 5.36 -7.43
N PHE A 65 -5.73 4.70 -8.18
CA PHE A 65 -4.67 5.33 -8.96
C PHE A 65 -4.75 4.94 -10.43
N THR A 66 -4.19 5.78 -11.29
CA THR A 66 -4.06 5.50 -12.72
C THR A 66 -2.62 5.21 -13.12
N ILE A 67 -2.43 4.28 -14.06
CA ILE A 67 -1.13 3.99 -14.67
C ILE A 67 -1.27 3.71 -16.17
N LEU A 68 -0.43 4.34 -16.99
CA LEU A 68 -0.30 4.02 -18.41
C LEU A 68 0.59 2.79 -18.56
N LEU A 69 0.05 1.72 -19.12
CA LEU A 69 0.80 0.49 -19.42
C LEU A 69 0.92 0.31 -20.93
N ASN A 70 2.01 -0.31 -21.38
CA ASN A 70 2.34 -0.47 -22.78
C ASN A 70 2.07 -1.90 -23.25
N LYS A 71 1.46 -2.04 -24.43
CA LYS A 71 1.21 -3.33 -25.08
C LYS A 71 2.48 -4.15 -25.24
N GLY A 72 2.37 -5.47 -25.02
CA GLY A 72 3.44 -6.45 -25.13
C GLY A 72 4.43 -6.45 -23.98
N THR A 73 4.16 -5.69 -22.92
CA THR A 73 4.97 -5.66 -21.72
C THR A 73 4.37 -6.54 -20.63
N HIS A 74 5.21 -7.34 -20.00
CA HIS A 74 4.87 -8.12 -18.81
C HIS A 74 5.21 -7.30 -17.57
N TYR A 75 4.18 -6.98 -16.79
CA TYR A 75 4.28 -6.21 -15.56
C TYR A 75 4.05 -7.10 -14.35
N ARG A 76 4.70 -6.75 -13.23
CA ARG A 76 4.46 -7.33 -11.92
C ARG A 76 3.96 -6.28 -10.95
N PHE A 77 2.96 -6.65 -10.16
CA PHE A 77 2.34 -5.80 -9.16
C PHE A 77 2.55 -6.42 -7.77
N ASN A 78 3.48 -5.87 -7.00
CA ASN A 78 3.70 -6.25 -5.60
C ASN A 78 2.91 -5.30 -4.69
N ILE A 79 2.41 -5.79 -3.56
CA ILE A 79 1.80 -4.95 -2.53
C ILE A 79 2.05 -5.51 -1.13
N LYS A 80 2.27 -4.60 -0.18
CA LYS A 80 2.38 -4.97 1.24
C LYS A 80 1.77 -3.90 2.13
N ALA A 81 1.09 -4.36 3.18
CA ALA A 81 0.66 -3.51 4.27
C ALA A 81 1.83 -3.26 5.24
N ASP A 82 1.75 -2.19 6.02
CA ASP A 82 2.63 -2.01 7.17
C ASP A 82 2.53 -3.22 8.13
N SER A 83 3.62 -3.57 8.81
CA SER A 83 3.69 -4.71 9.73
C SER A 83 2.69 -4.67 10.89
N THR A 84 2.14 -3.50 11.20
CA THR A 84 1.13 -3.31 12.24
C THR A 84 -0.30 -3.53 11.74
N CYS A 85 -0.49 -3.68 10.42
CA CYS A 85 -1.78 -3.95 9.83
C CYS A 85 -2.13 -5.43 9.96
N GLU A 86 -3.19 -5.73 10.70
CA GLU A 86 -3.74 -7.09 10.85
C GLU A 86 -4.71 -7.47 9.72
N ASP A 87 -5.02 -6.54 8.82
CA ASP A 87 -5.99 -6.72 7.74
C ASP A 87 -5.28 -7.07 6.42
N GLN A 88 -5.96 -7.84 5.60
CA GLN A 88 -5.45 -8.24 4.30
C GLN A 88 -5.55 -7.06 3.33
N VAL A 89 -4.40 -6.58 2.85
CA VAL A 89 -4.36 -5.58 1.78
C VAL A 89 -4.67 -6.22 0.43
N ILE A 90 -5.56 -5.56 -0.31
CA ILE A 90 -6.02 -5.99 -1.63
C ILE A 90 -5.67 -4.90 -2.65
N LEU A 91 -4.89 -5.27 -3.66
CA LEU A 91 -4.63 -4.53 -4.89
C LEU A 91 -5.44 -5.17 -6.02
N LYS A 92 -6.17 -4.35 -6.78
CA LYS A 92 -6.90 -4.78 -7.99
C LYS A 92 -6.44 -3.97 -9.19
N LEU A 93 -6.27 -4.64 -10.33
CA LEU A 93 -6.02 -4.03 -11.63
C LEU A 93 -7.25 -4.18 -12.52
N TYR A 94 -7.72 -3.08 -13.08
CA TYR A 94 -8.82 -3.06 -14.04
C TYR A 94 -8.63 -1.96 -15.09
N ASP A 95 -9.36 -2.05 -16.18
CA ASP A 95 -9.67 -0.89 -17.02
C ASP A 95 -11.14 -0.48 -16.83
N PHE A 96 -11.62 0.47 -17.63
CA PHE A 96 -12.99 0.98 -17.53
C PHE A 96 -14.08 -0.12 -17.57
N ASN A 97 -13.82 -1.26 -18.22
CA ASN A 97 -14.82 -2.31 -18.46
C ASN A 97 -14.43 -3.69 -17.91
N LYS A 98 -13.16 -3.91 -17.52
CA LYS A 98 -12.64 -5.25 -17.27
C LYS A 98 -11.68 -5.30 -16.09
N PHE A 99 -11.91 -6.27 -15.21
CA PHE A 99 -10.96 -6.72 -14.20
C PHE A 99 -9.88 -7.63 -14.81
N TYR A 100 -8.63 -7.44 -14.42
CA TYR A 100 -7.48 -8.20 -14.94
C TYR A 100 -6.78 -9.05 -13.90
N GLY A 101 -6.72 -8.60 -12.65
CA GLY A 101 -6.00 -9.35 -11.61
C GLY A 101 -6.03 -8.67 -10.25
N SER A 102 -5.75 -9.48 -9.24
CA SER A 102 -5.61 -9.05 -7.86
C SER A 102 -4.59 -9.92 -7.14
N ASN A 103 -4.03 -9.42 -6.04
CA ASN A 103 -3.21 -10.20 -5.13
C ASN A 103 -4.07 -11.03 -4.14
N PHE A 104 -5.40 -11.03 -4.29
CA PHE A 104 -6.32 -11.76 -3.43
C PHE A 104 -7.30 -12.59 -4.27
N ASP A 105 -7.37 -13.88 -4.01
CA ASP A 105 -8.39 -14.77 -4.57
C ASP A 105 -9.60 -14.82 -3.63
N GLN A 106 -10.74 -14.35 -4.12
CA GLN A 106 -11.98 -14.34 -3.34
C GLN A 106 -12.61 -15.72 -3.17
N ALA A 107 -12.27 -16.69 -4.03
CA ALA A 107 -12.88 -18.01 -4.02
C ALA A 107 -12.39 -18.86 -2.84
N ASP A 108 -11.10 -18.74 -2.49
CA ASP A 108 -10.48 -19.52 -1.42
C ASP A 108 -9.86 -18.65 -0.30
N GLY A 109 -9.84 -17.32 -0.46
CA GLY A 109 -9.29 -16.39 0.52
C GLY A 109 -7.77 -16.29 0.49
N THR A 110 -7.11 -16.87 -0.53
CA THR A 110 -5.66 -16.87 -0.63
C THR A 110 -5.14 -15.48 -1.01
N SER A 111 -4.09 -15.07 -0.31
CA SER A 111 -3.38 -13.81 -0.59
C SER A 111 -2.00 -14.10 -1.14
N TYR A 112 -1.62 -13.35 -2.17
CA TYR A 112 -0.34 -13.43 -2.84
C TYR A 112 0.45 -12.13 -2.61
N GLU A 113 1.78 -12.22 -2.60
CA GLU A 113 2.65 -11.05 -2.46
C GLU A 113 2.63 -10.18 -3.73
N PHE A 114 2.36 -10.81 -4.87
CA PHE A 114 2.26 -10.14 -6.16
C PHE A 114 1.32 -10.88 -7.12
N PHE A 115 0.94 -10.19 -8.18
CA PHE A 115 0.39 -10.81 -9.38
C PHE A 115 1.04 -10.23 -10.63
N ASP A 116 1.07 -11.02 -11.69
CA ASP A 116 1.64 -10.67 -12.98
C ASP A 116 0.54 -10.34 -14.00
N PHE A 117 0.82 -9.40 -14.89
CA PHE A 117 -0.10 -8.97 -15.94
C PHE A 117 0.64 -8.73 -17.26
N PHE A 118 0.27 -9.50 -18.28
CA PHE A 118 0.68 -9.25 -19.65
C PHE A 118 -0.24 -8.23 -20.31
N CYS A 119 0.30 -7.05 -20.61
CA CYS A 119 -0.48 -5.95 -21.16
C CYS A 119 -0.76 -6.14 -22.65
N ALA A 120 -2.01 -6.38 -23.01
CA ALA A 120 -2.42 -6.58 -24.40
C ALA A 120 -2.70 -5.27 -25.17
N LYS A 121 -2.90 -4.15 -24.47
CA LYS A 121 -3.30 -2.86 -25.04
C LYS A 121 -2.60 -1.70 -24.32
N THR A 122 -2.02 -0.78 -25.09
CA THR A 122 -1.45 0.45 -24.54
C THR A 122 -2.58 1.40 -24.15
N GLN A 123 -2.80 1.59 -22.86
CA GLN A 123 -3.87 2.45 -22.33
C GLN A 123 -3.65 2.74 -20.84
N VAL A 124 -4.50 3.61 -20.30
CA VAL A 124 -4.61 3.81 -18.85
C VAL A 124 -5.35 2.63 -18.21
N TYR A 125 -4.80 2.14 -17.12
CA TYR A 125 -5.41 1.17 -16.21
C TYR A 125 -5.57 1.81 -14.83
N TYR A 126 -6.44 1.22 -14.02
CA TYR A 126 -6.76 1.64 -12.69
C TYR A 126 -6.26 0.60 -11.67
N LEU A 127 -5.70 1.11 -10.59
CA LEU A 127 -5.24 0.35 -9.44
C LEU A 127 -6.10 0.75 -8.24
N ALA A 128 -6.90 -0.16 -7.71
CA ALA A 128 -7.62 0.05 -6.46
C ALA A 128 -6.88 -0.67 -5.33
N ILE A 129 -6.60 0.05 -4.25
CA ILE A 129 -6.06 -0.52 -3.02
C ILE A 129 -7.10 -0.38 -1.92
N SER A 130 -7.30 -1.44 -1.16
CA SER A 130 -8.25 -1.53 -0.04
C SER A 130 -7.78 -2.53 1.00
N PHE A 131 -8.42 -2.55 2.17
CA PHE A 131 -8.23 -3.57 3.21
C PHE A 131 -9.52 -4.39 3.34
N ALA A 132 -9.39 -5.72 3.42
CA ALA A 132 -10.52 -6.66 3.30
C ALA A 132 -11.61 -6.41 4.35
N GLU A 133 -11.21 -6.22 5.61
CA GLU A 133 -12.10 -5.97 6.75
C GLU A 133 -12.31 -4.48 7.04
N ALA A 134 -11.92 -3.61 6.11
CA ALA A 134 -12.02 -2.16 6.22
C ALA A 134 -11.34 -1.57 7.47
N ARG A 135 -10.34 -2.26 8.03
CA ARG A 135 -9.57 -1.73 9.17
C ARG A 135 -8.65 -0.59 8.71
N PRO A 136 -8.28 0.33 9.62
CA PRO A 136 -7.33 1.38 9.28
C PRO A 136 -5.97 0.76 8.99
N GLY A 137 -5.28 1.28 7.97
CA GLY A 137 -4.05 0.67 7.52
C GLY A 137 -3.28 1.50 6.51
N CYS A 138 -2.03 1.10 6.35
CA CYS A 138 -1.07 1.68 5.41
C CYS A 138 -0.56 0.60 4.48
N ALA A 139 -0.43 0.92 3.19
CA ALA A 139 0.14 -0.01 2.23
C ALA A 139 0.98 0.69 1.18
N ALA A 140 1.95 -0.04 0.63
CA ALA A 140 2.71 0.37 -0.54
C ALA A 140 2.61 -0.71 -1.61
N ALA A 141 2.35 -0.28 -2.85
CA ALA A 141 2.39 -1.13 -4.03
C ALA A 141 3.52 -0.70 -4.95
N ILE A 142 4.18 -1.65 -5.60
CA ILE A 142 5.18 -1.41 -6.63
C ILE A 142 4.75 -2.09 -7.91
N VAL A 143 4.80 -1.32 -9.00
CA VAL A 143 4.71 -1.84 -10.36
C VAL A 143 6.12 -1.97 -10.91
N SER A 144 6.42 -3.15 -11.44
CA SER A 144 7.73 -3.48 -12.01
C SER A 144 7.59 -4.00 -13.44
N PHE A 145 8.60 -3.74 -14.24
CA PHE A 145 8.81 -4.34 -15.56
C PHE A 145 9.50 -5.69 -15.38
N VAL A 146 8.90 -6.75 -15.91
CA VAL A 146 9.51 -8.09 -15.92
C VAL A 146 10.28 -8.27 -17.23
N GLU A 147 9.58 -8.15 -18.35
CA GLU A 147 10.14 -8.36 -19.70
C GLU A 147 9.21 -7.75 -20.78
N ASN A 148 9.72 -7.64 -22.01
CA ASN A 148 8.97 -7.19 -23.18
C ASN A 148 9.03 -8.26 -24.28
N TYR A 149 7.86 -8.67 -24.76
CA TYR A 149 7.75 -9.72 -25.80
C TYR A 149 7.79 -9.16 -27.23
N ASN A 150 7.83 -7.84 -27.41
CA ASN A 150 8.04 -7.16 -28.69
C ASN A 150 9.51 -6.77 -28.93
N ALA A 151 10.45 -7.21 -28.08
CA ALA A 151 11.88 -6.98 -28.28
C ALA A 151 12.48 -8.07 -29.19
N ASN A 152 12.11 -8.03 -30.48
CA ASN A 152 12.86 -8.64 -31.58
C ASN A 152 13.07 -7.57 -32.66
#